data_AF-A0AA91U508-F1
#
_entry.id   AF-A0AA91U508-F1
#
_cell.length_a   1.000
_cell.length_b   1.000
_cell.length_c   1.000
_cell.angle_alpha   90.00
_cell.angle_beta   90.00
_cell.angle_gamma   90.00
#
_symmetry.space_group_name_H-M   'P 1'
#
loop_
_entity.id
_entity.type
_entity.pdbx_description
1 polymer ?
#
loop_
_entity_poly.entity_id
_entity_poly.type
_entity_poly.pdbx_seq_one_letter_code
_entity_poly.pdbx_strand_id
1 'polypeptide(L)'
;MKNLIILFLFSLVATACTFESDNEQGNNQRAPSERNEVPSDKARQASELMSQANGHIQSRQYQQALTDAEAALEIVPEQAENRFLYCMLQERVNDSMPGGKACYAKVVEELSQNSDSPCEANLNCVVADLMAEGDHSLKRKEHFLSLPASDAESEVHHYLLDDFERDRYLHMILP
;
A
#
# COMPACT_ATOMS: atom_id res chain seq x y z
N MET A 1 -29.37 50.35 -19.48
CA MET A 1 -27.98 50.83 -19.58
C MET A 1 -27.06 49.62 -19.76
N LYS A 2 -26.43 49.57 -20.94
CA LYS A 2 -25.20 48.87 -21.37
C LYS A 2 -24.92 47.41 -20.95
N ASN A 3 -25.23 46.54 -21.92
CA ASN A 3 -24.53 45.34 -22.39
C ASN A 3 -23.04 45.22 -22.02
N LEU A 4 -22.60 43.99 -21.69
CA LEU A 4 -21.23 43.55 -21.93
C LEU A 4 -21.26 42.19 -22.68
N ILE A 5 -20.77 42.24 -23.91
CA ILE A 5 -20.60 41.18 -24.93
C ILE A 5 -19.16 40.65 -24.75
N ILE A 6 -18.97 39.36 -24.42
CA ILE A 6 -18.57 38.23 -25.29
C ILE A 6 -17.15 38.31 -25.89
N LEU A 7 -16.38 37.24 -25.60
CA LEU A 7 -15.28 36.55 -26.33
C LEU A 7 -14.12 37.37 -26.96
N PHE A 8 -12.86 36.92 -26.76
CA PHE A 8 -12.17 36.00 -27.68
C PHE A 8 -10.70 35.80 -27.28
N LEU A 9 -10.23 34.56 -27.45
CA LEU A 9 -8.84 34.13 -27.60
C LEU A 9 -8.10 34.98 -28.63
N PHE A 10 -6.82 35.33 -28.38
CA PHE A 10 -5.80 35.40 -29.43
C PHE A 10 -4.38 35.20 -28.87
N SER A 11 -3.65 34.36 -29.59
CA SER A 11 -2.30 33.87 -29.39
C SER A 11 -1.20 34.84 -29.83
N LEU A 12 0.06 34.50 -29.49
CA LEU A 12 1.30 34.76 -30.26
C LEU A 12 1.78 36.25 -30.26
N VAL A 13 3.05 36.63 -30.09
CA VAL A 13 4.36 36.07 -30.45
C VAL A 13 5.42 36.75 -29.56
N ALA A 14 6.42 36.03 -29.06
CA ALA A 14 7.75 36.61 -28.81
C ALA A 14 8.80 35.78 -29.56
N THR A 15 9.49 36.47 -30.45
CA THR A 15 10.39 35.95 -31.48
C THR A 15 11.80 35.72 -30.90
N ALA A 16 12.37 34.59 -31.27
CA ALA A 16 13.79 34.29 -31.49
C ALA A 16 14.86 34.90 -30.57
N CYS A 17 15.54 34.01 -29.83
CA CYS A 17 16.99 33.98 -29.78
C CYS A 17 17.44 32.57 -30.15
N THR A 18 18.09 32.45 -31.31
CA THR A 18 18.94 31.32 -31.67
C THR A 18 20.30 31.51 -31.02
N PHE A 19 20.76 30.55 -30.23
CA PHE A 19 22.19 30.35 -29.97
C PHE A 19 22.51 28.87 -30.09
N GLU A 20 23.54 28.60 -30.87
CA GLU A 20 23.96 27.31 -31.40
C GLU A 20 25.11 26.75 -30.54
N SER A 21 25.05 25.42 -30.31
CA SER A 21 26.12 24.47 -29.95
C SER A 21 27.04 24.72 -28.75
N ASP A 22 27.04 23.81 -27.76
CA ASP A 22 27.95 22.64 -27.81
C ASP A 22 27.71 21.64 -26.66
N ASN A 23 27.44 20.40 -27.08
CA ASN A 23 27.86 19.10 -26.54
C ASN A 23 28.52 19.02 -25.13
N GLU A 24 27.77 18.54 -24.13
CA GLU A 24 28.32 17.64 -23.11
C GLU A 24 27.36 16.46 -22.89
N GLN A 25 27.78 15.30 -23.39
CA GLN A 25 27.19 14.00 -23.11
C GLN A 25 27.37 13.62 -21.63
N GLY A 26 26.42 14.03 -20.79
CA GLY A 26 26.18 13.42 -19.49
C GLY A 26 25.33 12.17 -19.67
N ASN A 27 25.99 11.04 -19.93
CA ASN A 27 25.38 9.71 -20.03
C ASN A 27 24.72 9.30 -18.69
N ASN A 28 23.48 9.74 -18.44
CA ASN A 28 22.59 9.14 -17.45
C ASN A 28 21.65 8.16 -18.17
N GLN A 29 22.23 7.05 -18.65
CA GLN A 29 21.49 5.82 -18.84
C GLN A 29 21.02 5.36 -17.46
N ARG A 30 19.86 5.88 -17.03
CA ARG A 30 19.05 5.21 -16.03
C ARG A 30 18.63 3.90 -16.70
N ALA A 31 19.28 2.81 -16.32
CA ALA A 31 18.84 1.48 -16.70
C ALA A 31 17.33 1.40 -16.46
N PRO A 32 16.52 0.92 -17.42
CA PRO A 32 15.15 0.61 -17.11
C PRO A 32 15.19 -0.40 -15.96
N SER A 33 14.63 -0.02 -14.82
CA SER A 33 14.26 -1.00 -13.81
C SER A 33 13.39 -2.01 -14.54
N GLU A 34 13.88 -3.21 -14.78
CA GLU A 34 13.09 -4.36 -15.22
C GLU A 34 12.11 -4.68 -14.09
N ARG A 35 11.08 -3.85 -13.95
CA ARG A 35 9.89 -4.20 -13.19
C ARG A 35 9.26 -5.30 -14.03
N ASN A 36 9.48 -6.55 -13.63
CA ASN A 36 8.89 -7.71 -14.28
C ASN A 36 7.38 -7.54 -14.27
N GLU A 37 6.86 -7.02 -15.39
CA GLU A 37 5.44 -6.70 -15.51
C GLU A 37 4.67 -8.02 -15.48
N VAL A 38 3.83 -8.19 -14.46
CA VAL A 38 3.02 -9.39 -14.33
C VAL A 38 2.04 -9.42 -15.51
N PRO A 39 1.96 -10.52 -16.28
CA PRO A 39 0.99 -10.64 -17.35
C PRO A 39 -0.43 -10.36 -16.85
N SER A 40 -1.20 -9.57 -17.60
CA SER A 40 -2.56 -9.14 -17.22
C SER A 40 -3.47 -10.30 -16.78
N ASP A 41 -3.40 -11.44 -17.47
CA ASP A 41 -4.18 -12.62 -17.11
C ASP A 41 -3.82 -13.21 -15.74
N LYS A 42 -2.53 -13.20 -15.38
CA LYS A 42 -2.06 -13.65 -14.05
C LYS A 42 -2.50 -12.68 -12.97
N ALA A 43 -2.39 -11.37 -13.23
CA ALA A 43 -2.87 -10.35 -12.29
C ALA A 43 -4.39 -10.48 -12.05
N ARG A 44 -5.17 -10.72 -13.11
CA ARG A 44 -6.60 -10.98 -13.02
C ARG A 44 -6.90 -12.25 -12.20
N GLN A 45 -6.19 -13.34 -12.49
CA GLN A 45 -6.36 -14.59 -11.75
C GLN A 45 -6.07 -14.44 -10.25
N ALA A 46 -5.00 -13.74 -9.88
CA ALA A 46 -4.68 -13.45 -8.48
C ALA A 46 -5.76 -12.57 -7.81
N SER A 47 -6.30 -11.58 -8.53
CA SER A 47 -7.41 -10.75 -8.04
C SER A 47 -8.69 -11.55 -7.80
N GLU A 48 -9.01 -12.49 -8.69
CA GLU A 48 -10.15 -13.41 -8.52
C GLU A 48 -10.01 -14.28 -7.26
N LEU A 49 -8.81 -14.82 -7.01
CA LEU A 49 -8.50 -15.57 -5.79
C LEU A 49 -8.65 -14.70 -4.53
N MET A 50 -8.17 -13.46 -4.53
CA MET A 50 -8.34 -12.55 -3.40
C MET A 50 -9.82 -12.18 -3.16
N SER A 51 -10.62 -12.07 -4.22
CA SER A 51 -12.07 -11.88 -4.11
C SER A 51 -12.75 -13.10 -3.46
N GLN A 52 -12.32 -14.30 -3.82
CA GLN A 52 -12.79 -15.56 -3.19
C GLN A 52 -12.38 -15.63 -1.72
N ALA A 53 -11.13 -15.28 -1.39
CA ALA A 53 -10.64 -15.20 -0.02
C ALA A 53 -11.52 -14.29 0.84
N ASN A 54 -11.89 -13.11 0.32
CA ASN A 54 -12.81 -12.19 1.00
C ASN A 54 -14.20 -12.79 1.20
N GLY A 55 -14.74 -13.51 0.21
CA GLY A 55 -16.02 -14.24 0.36
C GLY A 55 -15.97 -15.33 1.43
N HIS A 56 -14.86 -16.06 1.51
CA HIS A 56 -14.61 -17.04 2.55
C HIS A 56 -14.46 -16.38 3.94
N ILE A 57 -13.80 -15.22 4.06
CA ILE A 57 -13.73 -14.44 5.31
C ILE A 57 -15.12 -14.05 5.80
N GLN A 58 -15.97 -13.52 4.91
CA GLN A 58 -17.35 -13.17 5.25
C GLN A 58 -18.16 -14.37 5.75
N SER A 59 -17.81 -15.57 5.30
CA SER A 59 -18.42 -16.84 5.68
C SER A 59 -17.70 -17.52 6.86
N ARG A 60 -16.70 -16.87 7.47
CA ARG A 60 -15.82 -17.39 8.54
C ARG A 60 -15.08 -18.68 8.17
N GLN A 61 -14.85 -18.89 6.89
CA GLN A 61 -14.12 -20.02 6.30
C GLN A 61 -12.63 -19.68 6.17
N TYR A 62 -11.96 -19.37 7.29
CA TYR A 62 -10.61 -18.80 7.26
C TYR A 62 -9.57 -19.75 6.66
N GLN A 63 -9.74 -21.06 6.78
CA GLN A 63 -8.82 -22.02 6.16
C GLN A 63 -8.90 -21.94 4.63
N GLN A 64 -10.10 -21.84 4.06
CA GLN A 64 -10.29 -21.65 2.63
C GLN A 64 -9.79 -20.28 2.18
N ALA A 65 -10.09 -19.23 2.95
CA ALA A 65 -9.57 -17.89 2.67
C ALA A 65 -8.03 -17.85 2.65
N LEU A 66 -7.40 -18.57 3.58
CA LEU A 66 -5.94 -18.70 3.64
C LEU A 66 -5.40 -19.38 2.39
N THR A 67 -6.01 -20.50 1.96
CA THR A 67 -5.62 -21.20 0.73
C THR A 67 -5.71 -20.30 -0.51
N ASP A 68 -6.79 -19.52 -0.65
CA ASP A 68 -6.96 -18.62 -1.79
C ASP A 68 -5.94 -17.47 -1.78
N ALA A 69 -5.68 -16.89 -0.59
CA ALA A 69 -4.68 -15.83 -0.43
C ALA A 69 -3.26 -16.32 -0.71
N GLU A 70 -2.93 -17.55 -0.29
CA GLU A 70 -1.66 -18.21 -0.60
C GLU A 70 -1.51 -18.41 -2.12
N ALA A 71 -2.51 -18.97 -2.78
CA ALA A 71 -2.50 -19.17 -4.23
C ALA A 71 -2.38 -17.84 -5.01
N ALA A 72 -2.99 -16.76 -4.53
CA ALA A 72 -2.83 -15.44 -5.12
C ALA A 72 -1.38 -14.93 -5.04
N LEU A 73 -0.72 -15.15 -3.91
CA LEU A 73 0.69 -14.77 -3.68
C LEU A 73 1.68 -15.66 -4.44
N GLU A 74 1.33 -16.89 -4.78
CA GLU A 74 2.16 -17.72 -5.69
C GLU A 74 2.18 -17.14 -7.12
N ILE A 75 1.08 -16.49 -7.53
CA ILE A 75 0.96 -15.88 -8.87
C ILE A 75 1.59 -14.49 -8.89
N VAL A 76 1.31 -13.67 -7.88
CA VAL A 76 1.84 -12.31 -7.73
C VAL A 76 2.46 -12.16 -6.34
N PRO A 77 3.76 -12.44 -6.20
CA PRO A 77 4.40 -12.54 -4.88
C PRO A 77 4.59 -11.18 -4.20
N GLU A 78 4.82 -10.11 -4.95
CA GLU A 78 5.14 -8.77 -4.41
C GLU A 78 3.90 -7.87 -4.36
N GLN A 79 2.88 -8.31 -3.62
CA GLN A 79 1.65 -7.54 -3.37
C GLN A 79 1.43 -7.44 -1.86
N ALA A 80 1.87 -6.31 -1.29
CA ALA A 80 1.95 -6.15 0.16
C ALA A 80 0.58 -6.27 0.85
N GLU A 81 -0.49 -5.76 0.23
CA GLU A 81 -1.85 -5.88 0.75
C GLU A 81 -2.32 -7.33 0.79
N ASN A 82 -2.04 -8.12 -0.26
CA ASN A 82 -2.37 -9.54 -0.30
C ASN A 82 -1.58 -10.31 0.75
N ARG A 83 -0.29 -9.99 0.90
CA ARG A 83 0.56 -10.58 1.94
C ARG A 83 0.05 -10.22 3.34
N PHE A 84 -0.38 -8.99 3.54
CA PHE A 84 -0.88 -8.55 4.84
C PHE A 84 -2.11 -9.35 5.25
N LEU A 85 -3.05 -9.56 4.32
CA LEU A 85 -4.21 -10.43 4.56
C LEU A 85 -3.81 -11.88 4.83
N TYR A 86 -2.88 -12.42 4.03
CA TYR A 86 -2.35 -13.77 4.24
C TYR A 86 -1.76 -13.95 5.64
N CYS A 87 -0.94 -13.00 6.12
CA CYS A 87 -0.37 -13.06 7.47
C CYS A 87 -1.46 -13.08 8.55
N MET A 88 -2.50 -12.23 8.43
CA MET A 88 -3.64 -12.22 9.35
C MET A 88 -4.41 -13.56 9.32
N LEU A 89 -4.65 -14.12 8.14
CA LEU A 89 -5.33 -15.42 8.00
C LEU A 89 -4.51 -16.56 8.59
N GLN A 90 -3.20 -16.57 8.40
CA GLN A 90 -2.31 -17.58 8.99
C GLN A 90 -2.38 -17.57 10.51
N GLU A 91 -2.33 -16.39 11.12
CA GLU A 91 -2.44 -16.24 12.56
C GLU A 91 -3.84 -16.61 13.07
N ARG A 92 -4.89 -16.25 12.32
CA ARG A 92 -6.27 -16.58 12.68
C ARG A 92 -6.57 -18.07 12.66
N VAL A 93 -5.93 -18.81 11.75
CA VAL A 93 -6.05 -20.26 11.60
C VAL A 93 -5.14 -21.00 12.57
N ASN A 94 -3.96 -20.46 12.85
CA ASN A 94 -2.96 -21.05 13.73
C ASN A 94 -2.81 -20.16 14.98
N ASP A 95 -3.58 -20.47 16.04
CA ASP A 95 -3.59 -19.77 17.35
C ASP A 95 -2.20 -19.49 17.96
N SER A 96 -1.17 -20.19 17.48
CA SER A 96 0.22 -19.82 17.64
C SER A 96 0.86 -19.87 16.27
N MET A 97 1.25 -18.71 15.73
CA MET A 97 2.03 -18.66 14.49
C MET A 97 3.52 -18.43 14.83
N PRO A 98 4.34 -19.49 14.94
CA PRO A 98 5.78 -19.34 14.85
C PRO A 98 6.11 -18.61 13.55
N GLY A 99 6.65 -17.40 13.64
CA GLY A 99 7.01 -16.58 12.48
C GLY A 99 5.96 -15.55 12.04
N GLY A 100 4.83 -15.38 12.74
CA GLY A 100 3.83 -14.35 12.38
C GLY A 100 4.43 -12.94 12.31
N LYS A 101 5.32 -12.60 13.26
CA LYS A 101 6.09 -11.35 13.22
C LYS A 101 6.90 -11.18 11.94
N ALA A 102 7.57 -12.23 11.49
CA ALA A 102 8.38 -12.20 10.27
C ALA A 102 7.51 -12.03 9.01
N CYS A 103 6.30 -12.60 9.00
CA CYS A 103 5.35 -12.39 7.90
C CYS A 103 5.00 -10.90 7.76
N TYR A 104 4.66 -10.23 8.87
CA TYR A 104 4.36 -8.80 8.87
C TYR A 104 5.59 -7.92 8.61
N ALA A 105 6.78 -8.30 9.08
CA ALA A 105 8.01 -7.58 8.74
C ALA A 105 8.25 -7.53 7.22
N LYS A 106 7.94 -8.62 6.50
CA LYS A 106 8.00 -8.63 5.04
C LYS A 106 6.97 -7.69 4.38
N VAL A 107 5.79 -7.52 4.97
CA VAL A 107 4.81 -6.52 4.51
C VAL A 107 5.37 -5.11 4.66
N VAL A 108 6.04 -4.81 5.78
CA VAL A 108 6.71 -3.52 6.01
C VAL A 108 7.79 -3.27 4.96
N GLU A 109 8.61 -4.29 4.63
CA GLU A 109 9.63 -4.20 3.58
C GLU A 109 9.00 -3.87 2.22
N GLU A 110 7.97 -4.62 1.82
CA GLU A 110 7.30 -4.43 0.53
C GLU A 110 6.63 -3.05 0.41
N LEU A 111 5.94 -2.59 1.47
CA LEU A 111 5.32 -1.25 1.50
C LEU A 111 6.35 -0.12 1.51
N SER A 112 7.51 -0.33 2.16
CA SER A 112 8.58 0.68 2.22
C SER A 112 9.35 0.79 0.91
N GLN A 113 9.45 -0.29 0.12
CA GLN A 113 10.19 -0.30 -1.14
C GLN A 113 9.33 0.14 -2.34
N ASN A 114 8.02 -0.13 -2.30
CA ASN A 114 7.12 0.08 -3.43
C ASN A 114 6.26 1.35 -3.32
N SER A 115 6.49 2.19 -2.31
CA SER A 115 5.76 3.43 -2.10
C SER A 115 6.65 4.66 -2.27
N ASP A 116 6.08 5.73 -2.84
CA ASP A 116 6.70 7.07 -2.83
C ASP A 116 6.62 7.73 -1.43
N SER A 117 5.86 7.14 -0.50
CA SER A 117 5.64 7.61 0.86
C SER A 117 6.39 6.75 1.88
N PRO A 118 7.02 7.34 2.91
CA PRO A 118 7.64 6.56 3.97
C PRO A 118 6.59 5.74 4.76
N CYS A 119 7.03 4.66 5.40
CA CYS A 119 6.15 3.76 6.15
C CYS A 119 5.29 4.49 7.19
N GLU A 120 5.87 5.46 7.91
CA GLU A 120 5.18 6.29 8.90
C GLU A 120 4.11 7.25 8.33
N ALA A 121 3.90 7.27 7.02
CA ALA A 121 2.81 7.97 6.34
C ALA A 121 1.84 7.01 5.63
N ASN A 122 1.91 5.70 5.92
CA ASN A 122 1.03 4.67 5.39
C ASN A 122 0.46 3.83 6.54
N LEU A 123 -0.86 3.91 6.76
CA LEU A 123 -1.55 3.20 7.85
C LEU A 123 -1.28 1.68 7.81
N ASN A 124 -1.35 1.06 6.64
CA ASN A 124 -1.11 -0.38 6.50
C ASN A 124 0.33 -0.74 6.88
N CYS A 125 1.30 0.13 6.56
CA CYS A 125 2.69 -0.10 6.94
C CYS A 125 2.89 0.05 8.45
N VAL A 126 2.31 1.08 9.06
CA VAL A 126 2.34 1.30 10.52
C VAL A 126 1.71 0.12 11.26
N VAL A 127 0.53 -0.33 10.84
CA VAL A 127 -0.13 -1.49 11.46
C VAL A 127 0.70 -2.75 11.24
N ALA A 128 1.22 -3.00 10.03
CA ALA A 128 2.09 -4.15 9.79
C ALA A 128 3.34 -4.12 10.69
N ASP A 129 3.95 -2.96 10.93
CA ASP A 129 5.10 -2.83 11.83
C ASP A 129 4.74 -3.08 13.30
N LEU A 130 3.55 -2.65 13.73
CA LEU A 130 3.00 -2.98 15.05
C LEU A 130 2.72 -4.49 15.20
N MET A 131 2.13 -5.13 14.18
CA MET A 131 1.89 -6.58 14.14
C MET A 131 3.20 -7.38 14.10
N ALA A 132 4.24 -6.82 13.47
CA ALA A 132 5.59 -7.39 13.45
C ALA A 132 6.33 -7.23 14.79
N GLU A 133 5.85 -6.33 15.67
CA GLU A 133 6.59 -5.81 16.82
C GLU A 133 7.98 -5.29 16.41
N GLY A 134 8.03 -4.53 15.32
CA GLY A 134 9.28 -3.98 14.81
C GLY A 134 9.88 -2.91 15.73
N ASP A 135 11.20 -2.77 15.68
CA ASP A 135 11.98 -1.85 16.55
C ASP A 135 11.52 -0.38 16.46
N HIS A 136 10.91 0.02 15.34
CA HIS A 136 10.46 1.39 15.08
C HIS A 136 8.95 1.56 15.17
N SER A 137 8.19 0.50 15.43
CA SER A 137 6.72 0.46 15.30
C SER A 137 6.01 1.56 16.11
N LEU A 138 6.38 1.74 17.37
CA LEU A 138 5.81 2.79 18.23
C LEU A 138 6.12 4.20 17.73
N LYS A 139 7.37 4.44 17.30
CA LYS A 139 7.78 5.74 16.76
C LYS A 139 7.06 6.07 15.44
N ARG A 140 6.88 5.07 14.56
CA ARG A 140 6.12 5.24 13.31
C ARG A 140 4.64 5.49 13.60
N LYS A 141 4.06 4.80 14.57
CA LYS A 141 2.69 5.04 15.05
C LYS A 141 2.50 6.48 15.54
N GLU A 142 3.36 6.95 16.43
CA GLU A 142 3.33 8.33 16.94
C GLU A 142 3.46 9.36 15.82
N HIS A 143 4.36 9.12 14.86
CA HIS A 143 4.50 9.99 13.71
C HIS A 143 3.23 10.00 12.85
N PHE A 144 2.67 8.83 12.52
CA PHE A 144 1.46 8.72 11.72
C PHE A 144 0.27 9.45 12.35
N LEU A 145 0.07 9.30 13.66
CA LEU A 145 -0.98 10.00 14.41
C LEU A 145 -0.75 11.53 14.49
N SER A 146 0.48 12.00 14.26
CA SER A 146 0.80 13.44 14.22
C SER A 146 0.59 14.08 12.84
N LEU A 147 0.35 13.29 11.79
CA LEU A 147 0.14 13.80 10.45
C LEU A 147 -1.19 14.57 10.37
N PRO A 148 -1.27 15.64 9.55
CA PRO A 148 -2.53 16.33 9.32
C PRO A 148 -3.59 15.39 8.73
N ALA A 149 -4.76 15.35 9.36
CA ALA A 149 -5.93 14.60 8.91
C ALA A 149 -7.21 15.41 9.22
N SER A 150 -8.31 15.10 8.54
CA SER A 150 -9.62 15.61 8.98
C SER A 150 -10.01 15.02 10.34
N ASP A 151 -10.93 15.65 11.06
CA ASP A 151 -11.39 15.14 12.37
C ASP A 151 -11.90 13.69 12.28
N ALA A 152 -12.62 13.35 11.20
CA ALA A 152 -13.15 12.01 10.98
C ALA A 152 -12.04 10.98 10.70
N GLU A 153 -11.04 11.34 9.89
CA GLU A 153 -9.89 10.46 9.63
C GLU A 153 -9.04 10.27 10.89
N SER A 154 -8.81 11.35 11.65
CA SER A 154 -8.10 11.32 12.92
C SER A 154 -8.78 10.39 13.92
N GLU A 155 -10.11 10.47 14.06
CA GLU A 155 -10.88 9.57 14.93
C GLU A 155 -10.68 8.10 14.53
N VAL A 156 -10.73 7.78 13.24
CA VAL A 156 -10.49 6.42 12.74
C VAL A 156 -9.05 5.96 13.02
N HIS A 157 -8.06 6.82 12.78
CA HIS A 157 -6.66 6.49 13.05
C HIS A 157 -6.42 6.19 14.53
N HIS A 158 -6.94 7.04 15.42
CA HIS A 158 -6.85 6.83 16.86
C HIS A 158 -7.60 5.59 17.31
N TYR A 159 -8.80 5.33 16.78
CA TYR A 159 -9.54 4.10 17.08
C TYR A 159 -8.76 2.81 16.74
N LEU A 160 -7.99 2.83 15.65
CA LEU A 160 -7.20 1.70 15.20
C LEU A 160 -5.86 1.56 15.92
N LEU A 161 -5.24 2.66 16.34
CA LEU A 161 -3.83 2.71 16.77
C LEU A 161 -3.63 3.03 18.26
N ASP A 162 -4.57 3.70 18.90
CA ASP A 162 -4.50 3.93 20.35
C ASP A 162 -4.71 2.60 21.08
N ASP A 163 -3.83 2.35 22.06
CA ASP A 163 -3.80 1.08 22.80
C ASP A 163 -3.84 -0.15 21.89
N PHE A 164 -3.11 -0.09 20.77
CA PHE A 164 -3.04 -1.17 19.79
C PHE A 164 -2.68 -2.49 20.45
N GLU A 165 -3.57 -3.48 20.28
CA GLU A 165 -3.37 -4.86 20.68
C GLU A 165 -3.55 -5.76 19.47
N ARG A 166 -2.54 -6.56 19.17
CA ARG A 166 -2.50 -7.46 18.00
C ARG A 166 -3.75 -8.35 17.91
N ASP A 167 -4.10 -9.02 18.99
CA ASP A 167 -5.25 -9.93 19.03
C ASP A 167 -6.58 -9.19 18.82
N ARG A 168 -6.71 -8.00 19.41
CA ARG A 168 -7.90 -7.15 19.25
C ARG A 168 -8.03 -6.65 17.82
N TYR A 169 -6.93 -6.22 17.21
CA TYR A 169 -6.91 -5.80 15.80
C TYR A 169 -7.26 -6.97 14.89
N LEU A 170 -6.65 -8.14 15.10
CA LEU A 170 -6.93 -9.33 14.32
C LEU A 170 -8.42 -9.73 14.42
N HIS A 171 -9.00 -9.70 15.61
CA HIS A 171 -10.42 -10.02 15.81
C HIS A 171 -11.36 -8.96 15.21
N MET A 172 -10.92 -7.71 15.12
CA MET A 172 -11.68 -6.64 14.44
C MET A 172 -11.77 -6.89 12.93
N ILE A 173 -10.67 -7.33 12.31
CA ILE A 173 -10.59 -7.56 10.87
C ILE A 173 -11.13 -8.96 10.48
N LEU A 174 -10.84 -9.98 11.29
CA LEU A 174 -11.20 -11.40 11.08
C LEU A 174 -12.02 -11.96 12.28
N PRO A 175 -13.27 -11.49 12.47
CA PRO A 175 -14.11 -11.77 13.64
C PRO A 175 -14.70 -13.18 13.68
#